data_AF-A0A9E3GVQ7-F1
#
_entry.id   AF-A0A9E3GVQ7-F1
#
_cell.length_a   1.000
_cell.length_b   1.000
_cell.length_c   1.000
_cell.angle_alpha   90.00
_cell.angle_beta   90.00
_cell.angle_gamma   90.00
#
_symmetry.space_group_name_H-M   'P 1'
#
loop_
_entity.id
_entity.type
_entity.pdbx_description
1 polymer ?
#
loop_
_entity_poly.entity_id
_entity_poly.type
_entity_poly.pdbx_seq_one_letter_code
_entity_poly.pdbx_strand_id
1 'polypeptide(L)'
;MSIGPFCFAAGTRLLTLRGEVPVEDIREGESIVTLVGTNRAIRPVVWIGRRQVDFVGSAEPELSTPVRIRRGAFAENIPGREVWLSPDHRVLVDGKLIPVRLLANGMTITHERDVTSVCYFHVELESHAILLAEGLPAESYLDELGDRSFFSNSEGPVAFQPSLGKVVGQEAAARACAPLAMTAAEAEPAWRSLADRARALGFAPVQWNTTSDPDLRLIVDEHEIRPLVEDTTRRVFVLPAGAQSIRLASRASVPFDLDRA
;
A
#
# COMPACT_ATOMS: atom_id res chain seq x y z
N MET A 1 -7.13 -4.96 10.33
CA MET A 1 -6.82 -4.62 8.93
C MET A 1 -5.60 -5.43 8.55
N SER A 2 -5.66 -6.15 7.43
CA SER A 2 -4.50 -6.89 6.90
C SER A 2 -3.50 -5.88 6.33
N ILE A 3 -2.20 -6.10 6.54
CA ILE A 3 -1.13 -5.24 6.05
C ILE A 3 -0.27 -6.10 5.14
N GLY A 4 -0.19 -5.73 3.87
CA GLY A 4 0.71 -6.29 2.89
C GLY A 4 2.15 -5.78 3.09
N PRO A 5 3.12 -6.38 2.40
CA PRO A 5 4.53 -5.96 2.48
C PRO A 5 4.68 -4.49 2.05
N PHE A 6 5.62 -3.76 2.65
CA PHE A 6 6.04 -2.42 2.24
C PHE A 6 7.16 -2.57 1.21
N CYS A 7 7.02 -2.14 -0.04
CA CYS A 7 8.05 -2.41 -1.05
C CYS A 7 8.07 -1.37 -2.18
N PHE A 8 9.27 -1.09 -2.68
CA PHE A 8 9.50 -0.43 -3.96
C PHE A 8 9.48 -1.46 -5.09
N ALA A 9 8.80 -1.20 -6.19
CA ALA A 9 8.94 -2.04 -7.38
C ALA A 9 10.30 -1.79 -8.07
N ALA A 10 10.84 -2.83 -8.71
CA ALA A 10 12.03 -2.74 -9.56
C ALA A 10 11.95 -1.56 -10.55
N GLY A 11 13.08 -0.90 -10.79
CA GLY A 11 13.18 0.29 -11.62
C GLY A 11 12.87 1.60 -10.89
N THR A 12 12.29 1.56 -9.68
CA THR A 12 12.13 2.76 -8.83
C THR A 12 13.50 3.26 -8.42
N ARG A 13 13.85 4.51 -8.74
CA ARG A 13 15.16 5.07 -8.41
C ARG A 13 15.13 5.82 -7.09
N LEU A 14 16.09 5.53 -6.22
CA LEU A 14 16.26 6.22 -4.95
C LEU A 14 17.43 7.21 -5.03
N LEU A 15 17.31 8.34 -4.35
CA LEU A 15 18.40 9.32 -4.29
C LEU A 15 19.56 8.79 -3.42
N THR A 16 20.72 8.65 -4.06
CA THR A 16 22.00 8.26 -3.44
C THR A 16 23.04 9.36 -3.63
N LEU A 17 24.24 9.15 -3.10
CA LEU A 17 25.38 10.03 -3.41
C LEU A 17 25.85 9.96 -4.87
N ARG A 18 25.44 8.92 -5.61
CA ARG A 18 25.72 8.76 -7.05
C ARG A 18 24.63 9.35 -7.94
N GLY A 19 23.61 9.98 -7.34
CA GLY A 19 22.39 10.41 -8.03
C GLY A 19 21.24 9.43 -7.81
N GLU A 20 20.26 9.44 -8.72
CA GLU A 20 19.11 8.53 -8.67
C GLU A 20 19.51 7.14 -9.19
N VAL A 21 19.55 6.15 -8.30
CA VAL A 21 19.96 4.77 -8.61
C VAL A 21 18.76 3.84 -8.48
N PRO A 22 18.48 2.94 -9.45
CA PRO A 22 17.43 1.92 -9.33
C PRO A 22 17.59 1.11 -8.05
N VAL A 23 16.48 0.81 -7.36
CA VAL A 23 16.49 0.12 -6.07
C VAL A 23 17.18 -1.25 -6.13
N GLU A 24 17.08 -1.94 -7.26
CA GLU A 24 17.72 -3.23 -7.52
C GLU A 24 19.26 -3.17 -7.61
N ASP A 25 19.84 -1.98 -7.83
CA ASP A 25 21.28 -1.76 -7.95
C ASP A 25 21.95 -1.26 -6.66
N ILE A 26 21.14 -0.94 -5.65
CA ILE A 26 21.58 -0.49 -4.33
C ILE A 26 22.13 -1.68 -3.54
N ARG A 27 23.25 -1.48 -2.86
CA ARG A 27 23.93 -2.51 -2.08
C ARG A 27 23.98 -2.17 -0.60
N GLU A 28 24.04 -3.21 0.23
CA GLU A 28 24.35 -3.06 1.65
C GLU A 28 25.70 -2.36 1.84
N GLY A 29 25.78 -1.50 2.86
CA GLY A 29 26.91 -0.61 3.12
C GLY A 29 26.94 0.66 2.25
N GLU A 30 26.12 0.77 1.20
CA GLU A 30 26.07 1.97 0.36
C GLU A 30 25.39 3.13 1.10
N SER A 31 25.87 4.36 0.86
CA SER A 31 25.26 5.58 1.41
C SER A 31 24.07 6.05 0.59
N ILE A 32 22.92 6.18 1.24
CA ILE A 32 21.67 6.69 0.65
C ILE A 32 21.29 8.05 1.26
N VAL A 33 20.62 8.88 0.48
CA VAL A 33 20.12 10.18 0.96
C VAL A 33 18.76 10.00 1.63
N THR A 34 18.64 10.51 2.85
CA THR A 34 17.41 10.48 3.64
C THR A 34 16.93 11.89 3.99
N LEU A 35 15.68 12.03 4.43
CA LEU A 35 15.15 13.28 5.00
C LEU A 35 14.98 13.20 6.52
N VAL A 36 15.34 14.29 7.21
CA VAL A 36 15.03 14.55 8.62
C VAL A 36 14.38 15.93 8.71
N GLY A 37 13.06 15.97 8.89
CA GLY A 37 12.28 17.17 8.63
C GLY A 37 12.41 17.57 7.16
N THR A 38 12.90 18.78 6.89
CA THR A 38 13.18 19.28 5.53
C THR A 38 14.65 19.14 5.10
N ASN A 39 15.52 18.69 6.01
CA ASN A 39 16.96 18.59 5.75
C ASN A 39 17.34 17.22 5.18
N ARG A 40 18.34 17.20 4.31
CA ARG A 40 18.95 15.96 3.83
C ARG A 40 19.96 15.43 4.85
N ALA A 41 19.96 14.13 5.04
CA ALA A 41 20.96 13.37 5.78
C ALA A 41 21.46 12.20 4.93
N ILE A 42 22.55 11.58 5.35
CA ILE A 42 23.14 10.42 4.68
C ILE A 42 23.14 9.26 5.67
N ARG A 43 22.68 8.08 5.24
CA ARG A 43 22.65 6.88 6.07
C ARG A 43 23.18 5.68 5.28
N PRO A 44 23.90 4.75 5.92
CA PRO A 44 24.27 3.50 5.27
C PRO A 44 23.04 2.58 5.16
N VAL A 45 22.91 1.92 4.03
CA VAL A 45 22.00 0.80 3.84
C VAL A 45 22.51 -0.38 4.66
N VAL A 46 21.68 -0.90 5.56
CA VAL A 46 22.06 -2.05 6.41
C VAL A 46 21.54 -3.37 5.85
N TRP A 47 20.48 -3.34 5.05
CA TRP A 47 19.91 -4.52 4.41
C TRP A 47 19.08 -4.15 3.19
N ILE A 48 19.06 -5.03 2.18
CA ILE A 48 18.17 -4.93 1.02
C ILE A 48 17.33 -6.21 0.93
N GLY A 49 16.02 -6.12 1.15
CA GLY A 49 15.09 -7.21 0.90
C GLY A 49 14.71 -7.29 -0.58
N ARG A 50 14.60 -8.49 -1.14
CA ARG A 50 14.08 -8.72 -2.50
C ARG A 50 13.03 -9.84 -2.52
N ARG A 51 11.96 -9.67 -3.30
CA ARG A 51 10.99 -10.74 -3.58
C ARG A 51 10.35 -10.59 -4.95
N GLN A 52 10.26 -11.69 -5.70
CA GLN A 52 9.37 -11.78 -6.85
C GLN A 52 7.97 -12.18 -6.37
N VAL A 53 6.94 -11.45 -6.80
CA VAL A 53 5.54 -11.75 -6.51
C VAL A 53 4.83 -12.00 -7.83
N ASP A 54 4.22 -13.17 -7.96
CA ASP A 54 3.37 -13.54 -9.09
C ASP A 54 1.91 -13.45 -8.66
N PHE A 55 1.09 -12.77 -9.45
CA PHE A 55 -0.33 -12.52 -9.14
C PHE A 55 -1.26 -13.55 -9.79
N VAL A 56 -0.76 -14.29 -10.79
CA VAL A 56 -1.52 -15.33 -11.48
C VAL A 56 -1.90 -16.43 -10.49
N GLY A 57 -3.21 -16.65 -10.29
CA GLY A 57 -3.72 -17.66 -9.36
C GLY A 57 -3.63 -17.28 -7.88
N SER A 58 -3.28 -16.03 -7.55
CA SER A 58 -3.37 -15.52 -6.18
C SER A 58 -4.82 -15.43 -5.72
N ALA A 59 -5.10 -15.84 -4.49
CA ALA A 59 -6.43 -15.73 -3.89
C ALA A 59 -6.81 -14.27 -3.53
N GLU A 60 -5.80 -13.43 -3.26
CA GLU A 60 -5.97 -12.02 -2.86
C GLU A 60 -4.88 -11.15 -3.53
N PRO A 61 -4.87 -11.03 -4.88
CA PRO A 61 -3.85 -10.27 -5.59
C PRO A 61 -3.81 -8.80 -5.16
N GLU A 62 -4.93 -8.21 -4.76
CA GLU A 62 -5.04 -6.80 -4.38
C GLU A 62 -4.18 -6.41 -3.17
N LEU A 63 -3.83 -7.37 -2.30
CA LEU A 63 -2.97 -7.12 -1.13
C LEU A 63 -1.51 -6.88 -1.49
N SER A 64 -1.11 -7.23 -2.72
CA SER A 64 0.27 -7.13 -3.17
C SER A 64 0.39 -6.50 -4.56
N THR A 65 -0.72 -6.26 -5.26
CA THR A 65 -0.72 -5.61 -6.56
C THR A 65 -0.25 -4.16 -6.43
N PRO A 66 0.68 -3.66 -7.26
CA PRO A 66 1.23 -2.33 -7.11
C PRO A 66 0.19 -1.21 -7.19
N VAL A 67 0.43 -0.17 -6.40
CA VAL A 67 -0.15 1.16 -6.60
C VAL A 67 0.81 1.96 -7.46
N ARG A 68 0.33 2.40 -8.63
CA ARG A 68 1.05 3.31 -9.52
C ARG A 68 0.75 4.74 -9.15
N ILE A 69 1.82 5.52 -9.02
CA ILE A 69 1.80 6.95 -8.76
C ILE A 69 2.37 7.66 -9.98
N ARG A 70 1.53 8.39 -10.70
CA ARG A 70 1.94 9.12 -11.91
C ARG A 70 2.89 10.27 -11.56
N ARG A 71 3.75 10.62 -12.53
CA ARG A 71 4.59 11.81 -12.45
C ARG A 71 3.77 13.05 -12.08
N GLY A 72 4.23 13.80 -11.10
CA GLY A 72 3.61 15.05 -10.68
C GLY A 72 2.32 14.91 -9.85
N ALA A 73 1.97 13.69 -9.42
CA ALA A 73 0.78 13.42 -8.63
C ALA A 73 0.74 14.15 -7.28
N PHE A 74 1.89 14.34 -6.63
CA PHE A 74 1.99 14.94 -5.29
C PHE A 74 2.32 16.43 -5.34
N ALA A 75 3.21 16.84 -6.25
CA ALA A 75 3.55 18.24 -6.50
C ALA A 75 4.08 18.39 -7.93
N GLU A 76 4.43 19.61 -8.36
CA GLU A 76 5.05 19.78 -9.66
C GLU A 76 6.33 18.93 -9.73
N ASN A 77 6.40 18.03 -10.70
CA ASN A 77 7.49 17.07 -10.86
C ASN A 77 7.75 16.16 -9.65
N ILE A 78 6.75 15.91 -8.78
CA ILE A 78 6.82 14.94 -7.68
C ILE A 78 5.69 13.90 -7.78
N PRO A 79 6.01 12.60 -7.94
CA PRO A 79 7.34 12.10 -8.29
C PRO A 79 7.80 12.64 -9.67
N GLY A 80 9.10 12.69 -9.90
CA GLY A 80 9.73 13.17 -11.15
C GLY A 80 9.55 12.20 -12.32
N ARG A 81 9.30 10.94 -11.98
CA ARG A 81 8.84 9.86 -12.87
C ARG A 81 7.67 9.13 -12.23
N GLU A 82 7.08 8.21 -12.96
CA GLU A 82 6.13 7.28 -12.37
C GLU A 82 6.83 6.35 -11.35
N VAL A 83 6.16 6.09 -10.22
CA VAL A 83 6.64 5.21 -9.15
C VAL A 83 5.60 4.13 -8.89
N TRP A 84 6.04 2.89 -8.72
CA TRP A 84 5.17 1.77 -8.36
C TRP A 84 5.57 1.27 -6.97
N LEU A 85 4.61 1.29 -6.05
CA LEU A 85 4.80 0.89 -4.66
C LEU A 85 3.83 -0.23 -4.32
N SER A 86 4.16 -1.09 -3.36
CA SER A 86 3.16 -2.01 -2.81
C SER A 86 2.06 -1.22 -2.06
N PRO A 87 0.84 -1.77 -1.90
CA PRO A 87 -0.30 -1.04 -1.36
C PRO A 87 -0.07 -0.39 0.01
N ASP A 88 0.64 -1.07 0.91
CA ASP A 88 0.85 -0.59 2.27
C ASP A 88 2.13 0.24 2.45
N HIS A 89 3.00 0.33 1.43
CA HIS A 89 4.20 1.19 1.47
C HIS A 89 3.78 2.64 1.75
N ARG A 90 4.42 3.30 2.71
CA ARG A 90 3.99 4.62 3.15
C ARG A 90 4.83 5.72 2.52
N VAL A 91 4.13 6.80 2.17
CA VAL A 91 4.72 8.04 1.67
C VAL A 91 4.47 9.16 2.66
N LEU A 92 5.41 10.10 2.75
CA LEU A 92 5.31 11.24 3.65
C LEU A 92 4.47 12.34 3.00
N VAL A 93 3.31 12.64 3.59
CA VAL A 93 2.40 13.71 3.18
C VAL A 93 2.03 14.52 4.40
N ASP A 94 2.20 15.84 4.34
CA ASP A 94 1.88 16.76 5.43
C ASP A 94 2.43 16.31 6.80
N GLY A 95 3.66 15.78 6.80
CA GLY A 95 4.36 15.31 7.99
C GLY A 95 3.91 13.96 8.54
N LYS A 96 3.05 13.22 7.82
CA LYS A 96 2.58 11.88 8.22
C LYS A 96 2.95 10.83 7.18
N LEU A 97 3.25 9.63 7.65
CA LEU A 97 3.39 8.45 6.79
C LEU A 97 2.03 7.84 6.53
N ILE A 98 1.64 7.81 5.26
CA ILE A 98 0.33 7.31 4.81
C ILE A 98 0.54 6.16 3.82
N PRO A 99 -0.06 4.98 4.05
CA PRO A 99 -0.11 3.90 3.07
C PRO A 99 -0.64 4.39 1.73
N VAL A 100 0.09 4.12 0.65
CA VAL A 100 -0.24 4.66 -0.69
C VAL A 100 -1.61 4.22 -1.19
N ARG A 101 -2.09 3.05 -0.76
CA ARG A 101 -3.45 2.58 -1.08
C ARG A 101 -4.55 3.48 -0.52
N LEU A 102 -4.32 4.14 0.61
CA LEU A 102 -5.29 5.10 1.18
C LEU A 102 -5.31 6.43 0.41
N LEU A 103 -4.31 6.65 -0.45
CA LEU A 103 -4.19 7.81 -1.32
C LEU A 103 -4.67 7.54 -2.76
N ALA A 104 -5.09 6.31 -3.07
CA ALA A 104 -5.62 5.95 -4.38
C ALA A 104 -6.86 6.79 -4.72
N ASN A 105 -6.77 7.57 -5.79
CA ASN A 105 -7.80 8.53 -6.21
C ASN A 105 -8.45 8.18 -7.55
N GLY A 106 -8.10 7.03 -8.13
CA GLY A 106 -8.64 6.55 -9.41
C GLY A 106 -8.18 7.37 -10.63
N MET A 107 -7.25 8.31 -10.44
CA MET A 107 -6.79 9.23 -11.48
C MET A 107 -5.26 9.19 -11.63
N THR A 108 -4.55 9.83 -10.71
CA THR A 108 -3.09 9.93 -10.71
C THR A 108 -2.42 8.92 -9.80
N ILE A 109 -3.20 8.31 -8.90
CA ILE A 109 -2.78 7.24 -7.99
C ILE A 109 -3.78 6.09 -8.16
N THR A 110 -3.35 4.98 -8.76
CA THR A 110 -4.20 3.88 -9.22
C THR A 110 -3.63 2.52 -8.84
N HIS A 111 -4.48 1.53 -8.56
CA HIS A 111 -4.06 0.14 -8.42
C HIS A 111 -3.90 -0.50 -9.80
N GLU A 112 -2.76 -1.14 -10.06
CA GLU A 112 -2.42 -1.71 -11.38
C GLU A 112 -2.73 -3.20 -11.48
N ARG A 113 -3.94 -3.54 -11.91
CA ARG A 113 -4.45 -4.92 -11.87
C ARG A 113 -4.05 -5.80 -13.04
N ASP A 114 -3.61 -5.21 -14.14
CA ASP A 114 -3.18 -5.94 -15.34
C ASP A 114 -1.74 -6.46 -15.23
N VAL A 115 -1.13 -6.32 -14.05
CA VAL A 115 0.22 -6.80 -13.78
C VAL A 115 0.18 -8.26 -13.37
N THR A 116 0.92 -9.11 -14.10
CA THR A 116 0.99 -10.54 -13.82
C THR A 116 2.03 -10.90 -12.76
N SER A 117 3.06 -10.05 -12.60
CA SER A 117 4.12 -10.23 -11.62
C SER A 117 4.91 -8.95 -11.38
N VAL A 118 5.47 -8.75 -10.17
CA VAL A 118 6.39 -7.66 -9.83
C VAL A 118 7.57 -8.17 -9.00
N CYS A 119 8.77 -7.64 -9.27
CA CYS A 119 9.91 -7.77 -8.36
C CYS A 119 9.92 -6.58 -7.40
N TYR A 120 9.75 -6.88 -6.12
CA TYR A 120 9.73 -5.92 -5.02
C TYR A 120 11.05 -5.89 -4.26
N PHE A 121 11.42 -4.71 -3.80
CA PHE A 121 12.60 -4.44 -3.01
C PHE A 121 12.26 -3.61 -1.79
N HIS A 122 13.02 -3.80 -0.70
CA HIS A 122 12.97 -2.92 0.44
C HIS A 122 14.38 -2.53 0.89
N VAL A 123 14.55 -1.26 1.24
CA VAL A 123 15.79 -0.73 1.80
C VAL A 123 15.66 -0.53 3.30
N GLU A 124 16.48 -1.21 4.08
CA GLU A 124 16.58 -1.00 5.53
C GLU A 124 17.80 -0.16 5.88
N LEU A 125 17.65 0.67 6.91
CA LEU A 125 18.66 1.54 7.49
C LEU A 125 18.80 1.23 8.97
N GLU A 126 19.88 1.71 9.60
CA GLU A 126 20.11 1.55 11.05
C GLU A 126 18.94 2.06 11.91
N SER A 127 18.30 3.13 11.45
CA SER A 127 17.01 3.57 11.99
C SER A 127 16.11 4.01 10.86
N HIS A 128 14.82 3.74 11.04
CA HIS A 128 13.78 4.09 10.10
C HIS A 128 13.87 5.57 9.71
N ALA A 129 13.80 5.84 8.42
CA ALA A 129 13.94 7.19 7.88
C ALA A 129 13.16 7.34 6.57
N ILE A 130 13.11 8.57 6.08
CA ILE A 130 12.47 8.89 4.80
C ILE A 130 13.52 8.85 3.68
N LEU A 131 13.27 8.05 2.66
CA LEU A 131 13.99 7.96 1.39
C LEU A 131 13.34 8.88 0.34
N LEU A 132 14.06 9.13 -0.76
CA LEU A 132 13.56 9.92 -1.89
C LEU A 132 13.47 9.03 -3.13
N ALA A 133 12.26 8.51 -3.42
CA ALA A 133 11.97 7.63 -4.54
C ALA A 133 11.44 8.43 -5.73
N GLU A 134 12.24 8.62 -6.78
CA GLU A 134 11.94 9.55 -7.89
C GLU A 134 11.58 10.95 -7.36
N GLY A 135 12.19 11.37 -6.25
CA GLY A 135 11.89 12.61 -5.53
C GLY A 135 10.68 12.56 -4.59
N LEU A 136 9.86 11.51 -4.61
CA LEU A 136 8.77 11.30 -3.66
C LEU A 136 9.32 10.84 -2.30
N PRO A 137 9.04 11.57 -1.20
CA PRO A 137 9.37 11.12 0.15
C PRO A 137 8.62 9.83 0.51
N ALA A 138 9.35 8.73 0.68
CA ALA A 138 8.82 7.40 0.97
C ALA A 138 9.59 6.75 2.12
N GLU A 139 8.97 5.85 2.88
CA GLU A 139 9.60 5.27 4.06
C GLU A 139 10.70 4.24 3.71
N SER A 140 11.73 4.14 4.56
CA SER A 140 12.64 2.98 4.58
C SER A 140 11.97 1.80 5.29
N TYR A 141 12.59 0.63 5.30
CA TYR A 141 12.04 -0.53 6.00
C TYR A 141 11.93 -0.21 7.48
N LEU A 142 10.73 -0.46 8.02
CA LEU A 142 10.46 -0.53 9.43
C LEU A 142 10.07 -1.97 9.72
N ASP A 143 10.92 -2.68 10.45
CA ASP A 143 10.63 -4.04 10.88
C ASP A 143 9.52 -4.03 11.93
N GLU A 144 8.28 -3.97 11.49
CA GLU A 144 7.08 -3.86 12.33
C GLU A 144 6.65 -5.20 12.91
N LEU A 145 6.95 -6.30 12.19
CA LEU A 145 6.37 -7.62 12.48
C LEU A 145 7.39 -8.77 12.47
N GLY A 146 8.69 -8.50 12.30
CA GLY A 146 9.67 -9.56 11.98
C GLY A 146 9.43 -10.13 10.59
N ASP A 147 8.91 -9.30 9.68
CA ASP A 147 8.43 -9.65 8.35
C ASP A 147 9.56 -9.78 7.32
N ARG A 148 10.83 -9.76 7.76
CA ARG A 148 11.98 -10.12 6.92
C ARG A 148 11.77 -11.47 6.23
N SER A 149 11.09 -12.43 6.88
CA SER A 149 10.72 -13.73 6.30
C SER A 149 9.88 -13.64 5.01
N PHE A 150 9.30 -12.48 4.69
CA PHE A 150 8.68 -12.24 3.39
C PHE A 150 9.73 -12.17 2.26
N PHE A 151 10.96 -11.76 2.52
CA PHE A 151 11.94 -11.55 1.48
C PHE A 151 12.72 -12.83 1.20
N SER A 152 12.97 -13.09 -0.09
CA SER A 152 13.59 -14.32 -0.58
C SER A 152 15.04 -14.51 -0.09
N ASN A 153 15.69 -13.42 0.29
CA ASN A 153 17.04 -13.37 0.81
C ASN A 153 17.11 -13.17 2.33
N SER A 154 16.01 -13.44 3.04
CA SER A 154 15.99 -13.51 4.50
C SER A 154 16.50 -14.85 5.01
N GLU A 155 16.96 -14.89 6.26
CA GLU A 155 17.30 -16.16 6.90
C GLU A 155 16.02 -16.93 7.27
N GLY A 156 15.85 -18.13 6.71
CA GLY A 156 14.74 -19.04 7.06
C GLY A 156 13.67 -19.21 5.97
N PRO A 157 12.55 -19.88 6.30
CA PRO A 157 11.48 -20.14 5.33
C PRO A 157 10.81 -18.85 4.85
N VAL A 158 10.66 -18.71 3.53
CA VAL A 158 9.96 -17.57 2.94
C VAL A 158 8.46 -17.68 3.20
N ALA A 159 7.89 -16.71 3.92
CA ALA A 159 6.46 -16.65 4.19
C ALA A 159 5.68 -16.31 2.91
N PHE A 160 4.76 -17.18 2.48
CA PHE A 160 3.99 -16.95 1.25
C PHE A 160 3.04 -15.75 1.35
N GLN A 161 2.55 -15.48 2.56
CA GLN A 161 1.82 -14.27 2.95
C GLN A 161 2.46 -13.77 4.26
N PRO A 162 2.92 -12.51 4.34
CA PRO A 162 3.23 -11.93 5.63
C PRO A 162 1.95 -11.98 6.45
N SER A 163 2.06 -12.28 7.75
CA SER A 163 0.94 -12.76 8.56
C SER A 163 -0.30 -11.87 8.38
N LEU A 164 -1.31 -12.43 7.69
CA LEU A 164 -2.64 -11.83 7.54
C LEU A 164 -3.13 -11.35 8.91
N GLY A 165 -3.24 -10.03 9.09
CA GLY A 165 -4.02 -9.44 10.18
C GLY A 165 -3.33 -9.10 11.51
N LYS A 166 -2.01 -8.94 11.61
CA LYS A 166 -1.43 -8.30 12.80
C LYS A 166 -1.61 -6.78 12.76
N VAL A 167 -2.22 -6.23 13.81
CA VAL A 167 -2.34 -4.77 14.04
C VAL A 167 -0.93 -4.20 14.19
N VAL A 168 -0.65 -3.04 13.58
CA VAL A 168 0.57 -2.26 13.86
C VAL A 168 0.66 -2.11 15.39
N GLY A 169 1.63 -2.80 15.99
CA GLY A 169 1.82 -2.73 17.43
C GLY A 169 2.21 -1.31 17.86
N GLN A 170 1.90 -0.92 19.10
CA GLN A 170 2.35 0.36 19.66
C GLN A 170 3.89 0.55 19.55
N GLU A 171 4.64 -0.54 19.53
CA GLU A 171 6.10 -0.54 19.35
C GLU A 171 6.56 -0.09 17.96
N ALA A 172 5.82 -0.44 16.90
CA ALA A 172 6.14 0.01 15.54
C ALA A 172 5.94 1.52 15.39
N ALA A 173 4.84 2.06 15.94
CA ALA A 173 4.58 3.49 15.96
C ALA A 173 5.67 4.28 16.71
N ALA A 174 6.24 3.72 17.78
CA ALA A 174 7.33 4.36 18.54
C ALA A 174 8.67 4.40 17.78
N ARG A 175 8.89 3.46 16.85
CA ARG A 175 10.10 3.39 15.99
C ARG A 175 9.93 4.14 14.67
N ALA A 176 8.72 4.58 14.35
CA ALA A 176 8.44 5.33 13.13
C ALA A 176 9.16 6.69 13.12
N CYS A 177 9.69 7.10 11.96
CA CYS A 177 10.41 8.37 11.84
C CYS A 177 9.47 9.59 11.72
N ALA A 178 8.18 9.35 11.52
CA ALA A 178 7.11 10.33 11.48
C ALA A 178 5.80 9.68 11.95
N PRO A 179 4.80 10.47 12.40
CA PRO A 179 3.49 9.95 12.77
C PRO A 179 2.85 9.13 11.66
N LEU A 180 2.26 7.99 12.02
CA LEU A 180 1.53 7.13 11.09
C LEU A 180 0.07 7.58 10.97
N ALA A 181 -0.46 7.60 9.76
CA ALA A 181 -1.89 7.77 9.48
C ALA A 181 -2.37 6.52 8.73
N MET A 182 -2.98 5.60 9.47
CA MET A 182 -3.25 4.23 9.04
C MET A 182 -4.71 3.97 8.70
N THR A 183 -5.58 4.96 8.94
CA THR A 183 -7.02 4.87 8.66
C THR A 183 -7.44 5.81 7.53
N ALA A 184 -8.55 5.48 6.87
CA ALA A 184 -9.12 6.34 5.83
C ALA A 184 -9.45 7.74 6.34
N ALA A 185 -9.97 7.86 7.56
CA ALA A 185 -10.30 9.15 8.18
C ALA A 185 -9.06 10.02 8.39
N GLU A 186 -7.92 9.42 8.77
CA GLU A 186 -6.65 10.14 8.94
C GLU A 186 -6.03 10.55 7.61
N ALA A 187 -6.19 9.72 6.57
CA ALA A 187 -5.66 9.95 5.22
C ALA A 187 -6.53 10.89 4.37
N GLU A 188 -7.81 11.07 4.73
CA GLU A 188 -8.79 11.81 3.93
C GLU A 188 -8.35 13.23 3.51
N PRO A 189 -7.76 14.07 4.39
CA PRO A 189 -7.30 15.40 3.99
C PRO A 189 -6.25 15.36 2.88
N ALA A 190 -5.27 14.45 3.00
CA ALA A 190 -4.23 14.25 2.00
C ALA A 190 -4.82 13.71 0.69
N TRP A 191 -5.71 12.72 0.78
CA TRP A 191 -6.41 12.18 -0.38
C TRP A 191 -7.20 13.26 -1.14
N ARG A 192 -7.95 14.13 -0.42
CA ARG A 192 -8.72 15.22 -1.03
C ARG A 192 -7.80 16.19 -1.78
N SER A 193 -6.70 16.60 -1.17
CA SER A 193 -5.69 17.47 -1.80
C SER A 193 -5.11 16.86 -3.09
N LEU A 194 -4.75 15.58 -3.07
CA LEU A 194 -4.22 14.86 -4.23
C LEU A 194 -5.28 14.68 -5.33
N ALA A 195 -6.54 14.43 -4.96
CA ALA A 195 -7.65 14.34 -5.89
C ALA A 195 -7.96 15.69 -6.56
N ASP A 196 -7.96 16.79 -5.81
CA ASP A 196 -8.14 18.15 -6.35
C ASP A 196 -7.01 18.53 -7.29
N ARG A 197 -5.77 18.18 -6.94
CA ARG A 197 -4.62 18.34 -7.82
C ARG A 197 -4.78 17.53 -9.11
N ALA A 198 -5.19 16.26 -9.03
CA ALA A 198 -5.43 15.44 -10.21
C ALA A 198 -6.45 16.10 -11.16
N ARG A 199 -7.54 16.66 -10.62
CA ARG A 199 -8.52 17.43 -11.40
C ARG A 199 -7.91 18.68 -12.02
N ALA A 200 -7.10 19.43 -11.27
CA ALA A 200 -6.40 20.61 -11.79
C ALA A 200 -5.40 20.29 -12.92
N LEU A 201 -4.84 19.07 -12.92
CA LEU A 201 -4.00 18.54 -13.99
C LEU A 201 -4.80 18.00 -15.20
N GLY A 202 -6.14 18.08 -15.17
CA GLY A 202 -7.02 17.65 -16.26
C GLY A 202 -7.44 16.19 -16.21
N PHE A 203 -7.18 15.46 -15.11
CA PHE A 203 -7.70 14.11 -14.93
C PHE A 203 -9.15 14.16 -14.46
N ALA A 204 -9.97 13.27 -14.99
CA ALA A 204 -11.33 13.05 -14.53
C ALA A 204 -11.42 11.69 -13.83
N PRO A 205 -12.11 11.59 -12.69
CA PRO A 205 -12.36 10.29 -12.07
C PRO A 205 -13.27 9.46 -12.97
N VAL A 206 -13.13 8.14 -12.90
CA VAL A 206 -14.15 7.23 -13.44
C VAL A 206 -15.49 7.58 -12.77
N GLN A 207 -16.52 7.83 -13.57
CA GLN A 207 -17.85 8.10 -13.04
C GLN A 207 -18.47 6.79 -12.56
N TRP A 208 -18.67 6.68 -11.25
CA TRP A 208 -19.38 5.57 -10.62
C TRP A 208 -20.82 5.97 -10.31
N ASN A 209 -21.77 5.09 -10.60
CA ASN A 209 -23.13 5.23 -10.05
C ASN A 209 -23.11 4.82 -8.58
N THR A 210 -23.29 5.78 -7.68
CA THR A 210 -23.36 5.51 -6.23
C THR A 210 -24.79 5.16 -5.81
N THR A 211 -24.91 4.34 -4.77
CA THR A 211 -26.19 3.99 -4.14
C THR A 211 -26.06 3.99 -2.61
N SER A 212 -27.14 4.28 -1.90
CA SER A 212 -27.22 4.15 -0.44
C SER A 212 -27.62 2.73 0.00
N ASP A 213 -27.95 1.84 -0.94
CA ASP A 213 -28.26 0.44 -0.67
C ASP A 213 -26.95 -0.36 -0.50
N PRO A 214 -26.65 -0.85 0.72
CA PRO A 214 -25.42 -1.61 0.97
C PRO A 214 -25.46 -3.02 0.39
N ASP A 215 -26.61 -3.56 -0.04
CA ASP A 215 -26.71 -4.90 -0.65
C ASP A 215 -25.96 -5.99 0.12
N LEU A 216 -26.21 -6.04 1.43
CA LEU A 216 -25.54 -6.97 2.34
C LEU A 216 -25.88 -8.41 1.96
N ARG A 217 -24.84 -9.21 1.72
CA ARG A 217 -24.93 -10.62 1.32
C ARG A 217 -23.85 -11.44 2.01
N LEU A 218 -24.08 -12.74 2.19
CA LEU A 218 -23.02 -13.66 2.62
C LEU A 218 -22.46 -14.42 1.42
N ILE A 219 -21.16 -14.64 1.41
CA ILE A 219 -20.51 -15.63 0.55
C ILE A 219 -20.15 -16.81 1.45
N VAL A 220 -20.79 -17.95 1.23
CA VAL A 220 -20.59 -19.18 1.99
C VAL A 220 -20.07 -20.25 1.04
N ASP A 221 -18.84 -20.70 1.24
CA ASP A 221 -18.17 -21.69 0.38
C ASP A 221 -18.34 -21.36 -1.12
N GLU A 222 -18.02 -20.11 -1.48
CA GLU A 222 -18.15 -19.50 -2.82
C GLU A 222 -19.60 -19.29 -3.34
N HIS A 223 -20.62 -19.55 -2.54
CA HIS A 223 -22.03 -19.33 -2.90
C HIS A 223 -22.62 -18.09 -2.23
N GLU A 224 -23.36 -17.28 -2.99
CA GLU A 224 -24.06 -16.11 -2.45
C GLU A 224 -25.34 -16.50 -1.71
N ILE A 225 -25.49 -16.03 -0.47
CA ILE A 225 -26.69 -16.15 0.35
C ILE A 225 -27.25 -14.76 0.64
N ARG A 226 -28.52 -14.56 0.28
CA ARG A 226 -29.29 -13.35 0.56
C ARG A 226 -29.89 -13.39 1.97
N PRO A 227 -30.13 -12.23 2.60
CA PRO A 227 -30.80 -12.19 3.89
C PRO A 227 -32.22 -12.74 3.76
N LEU A 228 -32.61 -13.62 4.69
CA LEU A 228 -34.00 -14.08 4.85
C LEU A 228 -34.88 -12.99 5.46
N VAL A 229 -34.30 -12.16 6.35
CA VAL A 229 -34.99 -11.03 6.96
C VAL A 229 -34.18 -9.77 6.74
N GLU A 230 -34.85 -8.72 6.29
CA GLU A 230 -34.28 -7.42 5.99
C GLU A 230 -35.23 -6.32 6.50
N ASP A 231 -34.86 -5.65 7.58
CA ASP A 231 -35.54 -4.45 8.10
C ASP A 231 -34.56 -3.28 8.26
N THR A 232 -34.97 -2.12 8.77
CA THR A 232 -34.08 -0.95 8.84
C THR A 232 -32.84 -1.10 9.72
N THR A 233 -32.78 -2.09 10.62
CA THR A 233 -31.68 -2.21 11.60
C THR A 233 -31.02 -3.58 11.67
N ARG A 234 -31.59 -4.63 11.08
CA ARG A 234 -31.02 -5.98 11.07
C ARG A 234 -31.17 -6.69 9.72
N ARG A 235 -30.22 -7.60 9.49
CA ARG A 235 -30.24 -8.61 8.41
C ARG A 235 -30.06 -9.99 9.04
N VAL A 236 -30.89 -10.96 8.66
CA VAL A 236 -30.78 -12.34 9.16
C VAL A 236 -30.52 -13.27 8.00
N PHE A 237 -29.50 -14.13 8.13
CA PHE A 237 -29.12 -15.11 7.11
C PHE A 237 -29.29 -16.52 7.66
N VAL A 238 -29.63 -17.47 6.79
CA VAL A 238 -29.65 -18.89 7.12
C VAL A 238 -28.38 -19.52 6.56
N LEU A 239 -27.58 -20.10 7.45
CA LEU A 239 -26.33 -20.76 7.08
C LEU A 239 -26.55 -22.26 6.89
N PRO A 240 -26.00 -22.88 5.83
CA PRO A 240 -26.01 -24.33 5.69
C PRO A 240 -25.18 -24.97 6.80
N ALA A 241 -25.67 -26.10 7.32
CA ALA A 241 -24.92 -26.89 8.29
C ALA A 241 -23.63 -27.42 7.63
N GLY A 242 -22.48 -27.17 8.26
CA GLY A 242 -21.17 -27.60 7.75
C GLY A 242 -20.44 -26.56 6.89
N ALA A 243 -20.92 -25.32 6.81
CA ALA A 243 -20.22 -24.22 6.15
C ALA A 243 -18.76 -24.10 6.66
N GLN A 244 -17.80 -24.06 5.74
CA GLN A 244 -16.37 -23.98 6.10
C GLN A 244 -15.86 -22.54 6.08
N SER A 245 -16.43 -21.69 5.23
CA SER A 245 -16.06 -20.30 5.05
C SER A 245 -17.30 -19.41 4.97
N ILE A 246 -17.26 -18.26 5.64
CA ILE A 246 -18.35 -17.28 5.63
C ILE A 246 -17.73 -15.89 5.53
N ARG A 247 -18.11 -15.13 4.49
CA ARG A 247 -17.70 -13.73 4.30
C ARG A 247 -18.94 -12.85 4.16
N LEU A 248 -18.96 -11.70 4.85
CA LEU A 248 -19.95 -10.66 4.60
C LEU A 248 -19.46 -9.79 3.43
N ALA A 249 -20.29 -9.63 2.42
CA ALA A 249 -20.06 -8.73 1.29
C ALA A 249 -21.12 -7.63 1.25
N SER A 250 -20.72 -6.46 0.73
CA SER A 250 -21.51 -5.23 0.68
C SER A 250 -21.16 -4.45 -0.60
N ARG A 251 -22.07 -3.61 -1.08
CA ARG A 251 -21.83 -2.54 -2.06
C ARG A 251 -21.20 -1.30 -1.41
N ALA A 252 -21.07 -1.26 -0.09
CA ALA A 252 -20.32 -0.21 0.58
C ALA A 252 -18.85 -0.30 0.18
N SER A 253 -18.32 0.81 -0.30
CA SER A 253 -16.95 0.94 -0.78
C SER A 253 -16.42 2.32 -0.42
N VAL A 254 -15.22 2.40 0.14
CA VAL A 254 -14.45 3.66 0.12
C VAL A 254 -13.77 3.82 -1.25
N PRO A 255 -13.24 4.99 -1.64
CA PRO A 255 -12.43 5.13 -2.86
C PRO A 255 -11.34 4.08 -3.04
N PHE A 256 -10.84 3.52 -1.93
CA PHE A 256 -9.94 2.38 -1.88
C PHE A 256 -10.58 1.02 -2.30
N ASP A 257 -11.87 0.82 -2.06
CA ASP A 257 -12.61 -0.41 -2.42
C ASP A 257 -13.30 -0.34 -3.80
N LEU A 258 -13.42 0.87 -4.36
CA LEU A 258 -14.32 1.18 -5.49
C LEU A 258 -13.91 0.57 -6.83
N ASP A 259 -12.71 0.01 -6.95
CA ASP A 259 -12.29 -0.62 -8.19
C ASP A 259 -12.82 -2.07 -8.32
N ARG A 260 -13.54 -2.65 -7.34
CA ARG A 260 -13.96 -4.08 -7.31
C ARG A 260 -15.16 -4.47 -8.21
N ALA A 261 -15.51 -3.67 -9.22
CA ALA A 261 -16.65 -3.93 -10.11
C ALA A 261 -16.23 -4.49 -11.48
#